data_AF-R9B2V7-F1
#
_entry.id   AF-R9B2V7-F1
#
_cell.length_a   1.000
_cell.length_b   1.000
_cell.length_c   1.000
_cell.angle_alpha   90.00
_cell.angle_beta   90.00
_cell.angle_gamma   90.00
#
_symmetry.space_group_name_H-M   'P 1'
#
loop_
_entity.id
_entity.type
_entity.pdbx_description
1 polymer ?
#
loop_
_entity_poly.entity_id
_entity_poly.type
_entity_poly.pdbx_seq_one_letter_code
_entity_poly.pdbx_strand_id
1 'polypeptide(L)'
;MNQTNTCQQGSLNLEPRIRAAQYVRMSTDLQQNSTLNQADKIREYADKHNIEIVRTYEDDGKSGLNINGRPSLQQLLKDVQSNNIDFNLILVYDISRWGRFQDADESAYYEYTCRQAGIEIIYCAEQFANDGTFFSTTMKSFKRTMAGEYSRELSNKVFIGQCRLIQMGFRQGGTAGFGLRRALITHDGKTISLKMGQHKSFQMDRVILIPGPEEEIEIVHQIYDWFINQSLSEKHIAYRLNEKGIKTDFNRAWTRDTVHEILTNPKYIGHNVFNRTSNKLKKIHIRNPQEQWIRKDNAFEAIVPVDIFYTAQGIIRERSRRYTEQELLEQLKLLYQKHGYLSGLIINESDDVPTTSVYSNRFGSLLRAYELVGFTPKRDYQYLKVNKFLRRLHPEITQQAIEEMTKLKGIIHKDPLTDLIFINDEISISLVLTRSHQLSSGNYRWKVRFDTTLNPDITVVVRLNQTNTAVKDYYLLPRLDFMQEKISLGEFNPIELDSYRFDNLNFLYGMAEHVKWRLIA
;
A
#
# COMPACT_ATOMS: atom_id res chain seq x y z
N MET A 1 -43.89 -48.43 76.03
CA MET A 1 -44.53 -47.62 74.97
C MET A 1 -43.49 -46.69 74.39
N ASN A 2 -42.78 -47.14 73.37
CA ASN A 2 -41.86 -46.30 72.59
C ASN A 2 -42.62 -45.83 71.36
N GLN A 3 -42.98 -44.54 71.31
CA GLN A 3 -43.53 -43.92 70.10
C GLN A 3 -42.38 -43.49 69.20
N THR A 4 -42.24 -44.19 68.09
CA THR A 4 -41.40 -43.84 66.95
C THR A 4 -42.01 -42.65 66.21
N ASN A 5 -41.40 -41.47 66.32
CA ASN A 5 -41.69 -40.33 65.43
C ASN A 5 -40.85 -40.45 64.16
N THR A 6 -41.48 -40.98 63.11
CA THR A 6 -41.00 -40.90 61.72
C THR A 6 -41.14 -39.47 61.22
N CYS A 7 -40.03 -38.76 61.11
CA CYS A 7 -39.97 -37.43 60.49
C CYS A 7 -40.02 -37.62 58.95
N GLN A 8 -41.17 -37.31 58.34
CA GLN A 8 -41.30 -37.23 56.89
C GLN A 8 -40.40 -36.09 56.38
N GLN A 9 -39.40 -36.42 55.56
CA GLN A 9 -38.67 -35.45 54.75
C GLN A 9 -39.65 -34.92 53.70
N GLY A 10 -40.11 -33.68 53.90
CA GLY A 10 -40.82 -32.93 52.88
C GLY A 10 -39.85 -32.61 51.75
N SER A 11 -39.98 -33.34 50.64
CA SER A 11 -39.38 -32.99 49.36
C SER A 11 -39.90 -31.61 48.95
N LEU A 12 -39.07 -30.58 49.05
CA LEU A 12 -39.34 -29.27 48.44
C LEU A 12 -39.42 -29.48 46.93
N ASN A 13 -40.63 -29.59 46.38
CA ASN A 13 -40.88 -29.43 44.96
C ASN A 13 -40.55 -27.98 44.60
N LEU A 14 -39.28 -27.71 44.28
CA LEU A 14 -38.87 -26.48 43.61
C LEU A 14 -39.47 -26.53 42.20
N GLU A 15 -40.42 -25.65 41.91
CA GLU A 15 -40.88 -25.47 40.54
C GLU A 15 -39.66 -25.24 39.62
N PRO A 16 -39.62 -25.87 38.43
CA PRO A 16 -38.48 -25.76 37.54
C PRO A 16 -38.26 -24.29 37.19
N ARG A 17 -37.10 -23.75 37.60
CA ARG A 17 -36.71 -22.38 37.27
C ARG A 17 -36.51 -22.25 35.78
N ILE A 18 -36.98 -21.14 35.22
CA ILE A 18 -36.76 -20.83 33.81
C ILE A 18 -35.28 -20.55 33.62
N ARG A 19 -34.61 -21.19 32.65
CA ARG A 19 -33.17 -21.07 32.45
C ARG A 19 -32.84 -19.99 31.43
N ALA A 20 -31.95 -19.07 31.80
CA ALA A 20 -31.54 -17.95 30.96
C ALA A 20 -30.02 -17.86 30.78
N ALA A 21 -29.59 -17.35 29.62
CA ALA A 21 -28.26 -16.78 29.46
C ALA A 21 -28.30 -15.28 29.76
N GLN A 22 -27.23 -14.70 30.29
CA GLN A 22 -27.07 -13.24 30.36
C GLN A 22 -26.04 -12.75 29.35
N TYR A 23 -26.29 -11.58 28.78
CA TYR A 23 -25.35 -10.88 27.92
C TYR A 23 -25.02 -9.49 28.48
N VAL A 24 -23.74 -9.26 28.78
CA VAL A 24 -23.22 -7.99 29.31
C VAL A 24 -22.13 -7.41 28.41
N ARG A 25 -22.07 -6.08 28.33
CA ARG A 25 -21.08 -5.38 27.51
C ARG A 25 -20.63 -4.07 28.15
N MET A 26 -19.33 -3.82 28.19
CA MET A 26 -18.79 -2.50 28.49
C MET A 26 -18.71 -1.63 27.23
N SER A 27 -19.17 -0.38 27.33
CA SER A 27 -18.92 0.64 26.31
C SER A 27 -17.45 1.06 26.29
N THR A 28 -16.98 1.56 25.14
CA THR A 28 -15.61 2.06 24.96
C THR A 28 -15.27 3.28 25.82
N ASP A 29 -16.28 3.99 26.33
CA ASP A 29 -16.09 5.12 27.25
C ASP A 29 -15.97 4.60 28.69
N LEU A 30 -14.80 4.81 29.27
CA LEU A 30 -14.27 4.21 30.51
C LEU A 30 -15.05 4.49 31.81
N GLN A 31 -16.27 5.03 31.79
CA GLN A 31 -16.89 5.54 33.03
C GLN A 31 -18.41 5.40 33.19
N GLN A 32 -19.16 4.62 32.40
CA GLN A 32 -20.60 4.46 32.67
C GLN A 32 -21.06 3.00 32.66
N ASN A 33 -21.20 2.46 33.88
CA ASN A 33 -21.71 1.14 34.28
C ASN A 33 -20.82 -0.04 33.88
N SER A 34 -19.97 -0.47 34.83
CA SER A 34 -19.23 -1.73 34.76
C SER A 34 -20.14 -2.89 34.37
N THR A 35 -19.60 -3.92 33.71
CA THR A 35 -20.31 -5.17 33.44
C THR A 35 -20.88 -5.79 34.71
N LEU A 36 -20.19 -5.59 35.85
CA LEU A 36 -20.67 -5.96 37.19
C LEU A 36 -22.01 -5.31 37.56
N ASN A 37 -22.14 -3.97 37.45
CA ASN A 37 -23.39 -3.29 37.76
C ASN A 37 -24.55 -3.76 36.86
N GLN A 38 -24.25 -4.10 35.60
CA GLN A 38 -25.24 -4.64 34.67
C GLN A 38 -25.66 -6.05 35.07
N ALA A 39 -24.69 -6.92 35.38
CA ALA A 39 -24.92 -8.28 35.84
C ALA A 39 -25.73 -8.31 37.15
N ASP A 40 -25.45 -7.39 38.08
CA ASP A 40 -26.19 -7.29 39.34
C ASP A 40 -27.66 -6.91 39.12
N LYS A 41 -27.93 -5.98 38.18
CA LYS A 41 -29.30 -5.62 37.79
C LYS A 41 -30.04 -6.74 37.06
N ILE A 42 -29.33 -7.48 36.21
CA ILE A 42 -29.87 -8.67 35.55
C ILE A 42 -30.19 -9.75 36.58
N ARG A 43 -29.32 -9.96 37.58
CA ARG A 43 -29.54 -10.91 38.68
C ARG A 43 -30.75 -10.52 39.53
N GLU A 44 -30.88 -9.25 39.90
CA GLU A 44 -32.04 -8.73 40.63
C GLU A 44 -33.36 -8.98 39.86
N TYR A 45 -33.34 -8.84 38.54
CA TYR A 45 -34.48 -9.19 37.69
C TYR A 45 -34.75 -10.70 37.68
N ALA A 46 -33.70 -11.52 37.48
CA ALA A 46 -33.82 -12.96 37.44
C ALA A 46 -34.41 -13.55 38.74
N ASP A 47 -33.94 -13.07 39.89
CA ASP A 47 -34.42 -13.50 41.21
C ASP A 47 -35.91 -13.17 41.41
N LYS A 48 -36.35 -11.98 41.00
CA LYS A 48 -37.77 -11.56 41.10
C LYS A 48 -38.71 -12.39 40.22
N HIS A 49 -38.20 -12.94 39.12
CA HIS A 49 -38.98 -13.67 38.13
C HIS A 49 -38.75 -15.20 38.16
N ASN A 50 -38.07 -15.72 39.20
CA ASN A 50 -37.73 -17.14 39.35
C ASN A 50 -36.97 -17.72 38.13
N ILE A 51 -36.05 -16.93 37.58
CA ILE A 51 -35.19 -17.28 36.45
C ILE A 51 -33.80 -17.65 36.98
N GLU A 52 -33.23 -18.74 36.48
CA GLU A 52 -31.86 -19.17 36.77
C GLU A 52 -30.92 -18.79 35.62
N ILE A 53 -29.84 -18.06 35.93
CA ILE A 53 -28.82 -17.69 34.93
C ILE A 53 -27.79 -18.81 34.81
N VAL A 54 -27.77 -19.51 33.68
CA VAL A 54 -26.92 -20.69 33.46
C VAL A 54 -25.68 -20.42 32.60
N ARG A 55 -25.67 -19.33 31.83
CA ARG A 55 -24.52 -18.89 31.02
C ARG A 55 -24.34 -17.38 31.07
N THR A 56 -23.10 -16.92 30.95
CA THR A 56 -22.74 -15.49 30.85
C THR A 56 -21.87 -15.25 29.63
N TYR A 57 -22.29 -14.31 28.79
CA TYR A 57 -21.52 -13.84 27.64
C TYR A 57 -21.13 -12.38 27.88
N GLU A 58 -19.82 -12.10 27.86
CA GLU A 58 -19.27 -10.79 28.23
C GLU A 58 -18.38 -10.22 27.12
N ASP A 59 -18.65 -8.98 26.70
CA ASP A 59 -17.81 -8.24 25.76
C ASP A 59 -17.23 -6.96 26.40
N ASP A 60 -15.93 -6.96 26.68
CA ASP A 60 -15.24 -5.83 27.30
C ASP A 60 -14.70 -4.78 26.33
N GLY A 61 -15.03 -3.51 26.59
CA GLY A 61 -14.51 -2.35 25.86
C GLY A 61 -14.87 -2.34 24.37
N LYS A 62 -16.01 -2.95 23.99
CA LYS A 62 -16.41 -3.10 22.59
C LYS A 62 -17.50 -2.11 22.20
N SER A 63 -17.33 -1.50 21.03
CA SER A 63 -18.33 -0.60 20.43
C SER A 63 -19.59 -1.37 20.02
N GLY A 64 -20.77 -0.82 20.34
CA GLY A 64 -22.07 -1.40 19.98
C GLY A 64 -22.55 -1.09 18.56
N LEU A 65 -21.71 -0.50 17.69
CA LEU A 65 -22.09 -0.05 16.34
C LEU A 65 -22.08 -1.18 15.30
N ASN A 66 -21.33 -2.26 15.54
CA ASN A 66 -21.17 -3.39 14.62
C ASN A 66 -20.96 -4.68 15.42
N ILE A 67 -21.28 -5.83 14.81
CA ILE A 67 -21.12 -7.13 15.46
C ILE A 67 -19.67 -7.65 15.47
N ASN A 68 -18.85 -7.30 14.47
CA ASN A 68 -17.51 -7.88 14.27
C ASN A 68 -16.55 -7.72 15.46
N GLY A 69 -16.79 -6.74 16.33
CA GLY A 69 -15.97 -6.51 17.52
C GLY A 69 -16.46 -7.25 18.77
N ARG A 70 -17.50 -8.09 18.67
CA ARG A 70 -18.26 -8.65 19.81
C ARG A 70 -18.22 -10.18 19.79
N PRO A 71 -17.06 -10.80 20.07
CA PRO A 71 -16.90 -12.25 19.97
C PRO A 71 -17.87 -13.02 20.87
N SER A 72 -18.19 -12.50 22.07
CA SER A 72 -19.11 -13.19 22.98
C SER A 72 -20.56 -13.13 22.50
N LEU A 73 -20.99 -12.01 21.89
CA LEU A 73 -22.29 -11.97 21.22
C LEU A 73 -22.33 -12.90 20.00
N GLN A 74 -21.25 -12.96 19.20
CA GLN A 74 -21.15 -13.88 18.08
C GLN A 74 -21.21 -15.34 18.53
N GLN A 75 -20.54 -15.67 19.63
CA GLN A 75 -20.61 -17.00 20.23
C GLN A 75 -22.03 -17.32 20.71
N LEU A 76 -22.68 -16.39 21.42
CA LEU A 76 -24.07 -16.53 21.83
C LEU A 76 -24.96 -16.86 20.63
N LEU A 77 -24.87 -16.08 19.54
CA LEU A 77 -25.71 -16.30 18.36
C LEU A 77 -25.39 -17.63 17.65
N LYS A 78 -24.13 -18.09 17.66
CA LYS A 78 -23.76 -19.42 17.14
C LYS A 78 -24.33 -20.55 18.01
N ASP A 79 -24.28 -20.41 19.33
CA ASP A 79 -24.84 -21.40 20.25
C ASP A 79 -26.35 -21.54 20.03
N VAL A 80 -27.03 -20.40 19.88
CA VAL A 80 -28.45 -20.31 19.52
C VAL A 80 -28.75 -21.00 18.17
N GLN A 81 -27.97 -20.71 17.12
CA GLN A 81 -28.18 -21.27 15.78
C GLN A 81 -27.85 -22.76 15.68
N SER A 82 -26.88 -23.24 16.45
CA SER A 82 -26.50 -24.66 16.50
C SER A 82 -27.44 -25.50 17.36
N ASN A 83 -28.45 -24.88 17.98
CA ASN A 83 -29.40 -25.50 18.90
C ASN A 83 -28.74 -26.22 20.09
N ASN A 84 -27.52 -25.80 20.46
CA ASN A 84 -26.71 -26.37 21.53
C ASN A 84 -26.80 -25.53 22.81
N ILE A 85 -28.03 -25.36 23.28
CA ILE A 85 -28.39 -24.45 24.39
C ILE A 85 -29.20 -25.17 25.45
N ASP A 86 -28.97 -24.77 26.70
CA ASP A 86 -29.64 -25.25 27.91
C ASP A 86 -30.48 -24.13 28.55
N PHE A 87 -30.86 -23.12 27.76
CA PHE A 87 -31.62 -21.95 28.18
C PHE A 87 -32.62 -21.55 27.08
N ASN A 88 -33.74 -20.94 27.48
CA ASN A 88 -34.78 -20.43 26.58
C ASN A 88 -34.97 -18.91 26.68
N LEU A 89 -34.22 -18.24 27.55
CA LEU A 89 -34.21 -16.79 27.70
C LEU A 89 -32.81 -16.21 27.54
N ILE A 90 -32.72 -14.99 27.01
CA ILE A 90 -31.52 -14.16 27.04
C ILE A 90 -31.85 -12.88 27.79
N LEU A 91 -31.18 -12.65 28.92
CA LEU A 91 -31.30 -11.43 29.71
C LEU A 91 -30.25 -10.42 29.27
N VAL A 92 -30.71 -9.20 28.98
CA VAL A 92 -29.88 -8.07 28.58
C VAL A 92 -30.28 -6.87 29.43
N TYR A 93 -29.31 -6.09 29.90
CA TYR A 93 -29.63 -4.93 30.73
C TYR A 93 -30.55 -3.92 30.02
N ASP A 94 -30.17 -3.44 28.83
CA ASP A 94 -30.96 -2.50 28.02
C ASP A 94 -30.76 -2.74 26.50
N ILE A 95 -31.57 -2.08 25.66
CA ILE A 95 -31.49 -2.21 24.19
C ILE A 95 -30.11 -1.80 23.64
N SER A 96 -29.42 -0.87 24.30
CA SER A 96 -28.08 -0.44 23.89
C SER A 96 -27.01 -1.50 24.07
N ARG A 97 -27.20 -2.42 25.03
CA ARG A 97 -26.30 -3.56 25.23
C ARG A 97 -26.48 -4.59 24.13
N TRP A 98 -27.69 -4.87 23.70
CA TRP A 98 -27.94 -5.77 22.57
C TRP A 98 -27.29 -5.26 21.28
N GLY A 99 -27.47 -3.98 20.95
CA GLY A 99 -26.69 -3.35 19.89
C GLY A 99 -27.32 -2.06 19.36
N ARG A 100 -26.46 -1.08 19.05
CA ARG A 100 -26.82 0.19 18.39
C ARG A 100 -26.27 0.16 16.96
N PHE A 101 -26.67 -0.85 16.21
CA PHE A 101 -26.25 -1.01 14.83
C PHE A 101 -26.68 0.20 14.00
N GLN A 102 -25.89 0.55 12.98
CA GLN A 102 -26.24 1.69 12.13
C GLN A 102 -27.54 1.46 11.36
N ASP A 103 -27.77 0.20 11.01
CA ASP A 103 -29.03 -0.33 10.50
C ASP A 103 -29.82 -0.92 11.67
N ALA A 104 -31.01 -0.37 11.93
CA ALA A 104 -31.86 -0.85 13.02
C ALA A 104 -32.33 -2.29 12.79
N ASP A 105 -32.34 -2.74 11.53
CA ASP A 105 -32.78 -4.06 11.13
C ASP A 105 -31.76 -5.15 11.50
N GLU A 106 -30.48 -4.82 11.67
CA GLU A 106 -29.49 -5.78 12.19
C GLU A 106 -29.85 -6.24 13.62
N SER A 107 -30.25 -5.29 14.47
CA SER A 107 -30.70 -5.58 15.84
C SER A 107 -31.93 -6.49 15.84
N ALA A 108 -32.87 -6.20 14.91
CA ALA A 108 -34.09 -6.96 14.72
C ALA A 108 -33.81 -8.37 14.18
N TYR A 109 -32.86 -8.51 13.24
CA TYR A 109 -32.46 -9.78 12.64
C TYR A 109 -31.89 -10.75 13.68
N TYR A 110 -31.00 -10.28 14.56
CA TYR A 110 -30.46 -11.14 15.62
C TYR A 110 -31.53 -11.53 16.65
N GLU A 111 -32.43 -10.60 17.02
CA GLU A 111 -33.56 -10.92 17.90
C GLU A 111 -34.53 -11.91 17.24
N TYR A 112 -34.79 -11.76 15.95
CA TYR A 112 -35.58 -12.69 15.17
C TYR A 112 -34.94 -14.08 15.10
N THR A 113 -33.62 -14.16 14.91
CA THR A 113 -32.86 -15.41 14.91
C THR A 113 -33.02 -16.15 16.23
N CYS A 114 -32.88 -15.45 17.36
CA CYS A 114 -33.13 -16.03 18.68
C CYS A 114 -34.58 -16.52 18.81
N ARG A 115 -35.56 -15.72 18.37
CA ARG A 115 -36.98 -16.11 18.43
C ARG A 115 -37.30 -17.35 17.59
N GLN A 116 -36.70 -17.48 16.41
CA GLN A 116 -36.84 -18.68 15.57
C GLN A 116 -36.29 -19.95 16.24
N ALA A 117 -35.25 -19.80 17.06
CA ALA A 117 -34.71 -20.89 17.90
C ALA A 117 -35.52 -21.11 19.21
N GLY A 118 -36.67 -20.44 19.38
CA GLY A 118 -37.50 -20.55 20.58
C GLY A 118 -36.96 -19.79 21.80
N ILE A 119 -36.04 -18.85 21.59
CA ILE A 119 -35.38 -18.09 22.66
C ILE A 119 -35.90 -16.66 22.68
N GLU A 120 -36.38 -16.23 23.85
CA GLU A 120 -36.86 -14.86 24.04
C GLU A 120 -35.78 -13.96 24.65
N ILE A 121 -35.68 -12.72 24.19
CA ILE A 121 -34.74 -11.73 24.71
C ILE A 121 -35.47 -10.76 25.64
N ILE A 122 -35.04 -10.63 26.89
CA ILE A 122 -35.64 -9.73 27.86
C ILE A 122 -34.67 -8.58 28.17
N TYR A 123 -35.19 -7.35 28.10
CA TYR A 123 -34.46 -6.13 28.45
C TYR A 123 -34.82 -5.70 29.88
N CYS A 124 -33.97 -6.02 30.85
CA CYS A 124 -34.28 -5.90 32.28
C CYS A 124 -34.55 -4.46 32.77
N ALA A 125 -34.02 -3.44 32.09
CA ALA A 125 -34.22 -2.03 32.44
C ALA A 125 -35.41 -1.36 31.72
N GLU A 126 -36.06 -2.03 30.76
CA GLU A 126 -37.19 -1.45 30.02
C GLU A 126 -38.52 -1.83 30.70
N GLN A 127 -39.43 -0.86 30.84
CA GLN A 127 -40.69 -1.01 31.57
C GLN A 127 -41.82 -1.68 30.77
N PHE A 128 -41.53 -2.20 29.56
CA PHE A 128 -42.51 -2.89 28.72
C PHE A 128 -42.13 -4.36 28.59
N ALA A 129 -43.12 -5.25 28.70
CA ALA A 129 -42.93 -6.67 28.47
C ALA A 129 -42.54 -6.95 27.01
N ASN A 130 -41.67 -7.93 26.76
CA ASN A 130 -41.41 -8.42 25.41
C ASN A 130 -42.49 -9.42 24.96
N ASP A 131 -43.74 -9.01 25.12
CA ASP A 131 -44.92 -9.83 24.87
C ASP A 131 -45.30 -9.96 23.37
N GLY A 132 -44.51 -9.36 22.48
CA GLY A 132 -44.77 -9.35 21.04
C GLY A 132 -45.99 -8.53 20.61
N THR A 133 -46.61 -7.78 21.52
CA THR A 133 -47.73 -6.89 21.18
C THR A 133 -47.32 -5.83 20.15
N PHE A 134 -48.30 -5.30 19.42
CA PHE A 134 -48.07 -4.20 18.48
C PHE A 134 -47.44 -2.98 19.17
N PHE A 135 -47.83 -2.70 20.42
CA PHE A 135 -47.26 -1.63 21.23
C PHE A 135 -45.80 -1.91 21.61
N SER A 136 -45.47 -3.09 22.11
CA SER A 136 -44.08 -3.43 22.47
C SER A 136 -43.17 -3.50 21.24
N THR A 137 -43.67 -4.00 20.11
CA THR A 137 -42.94 -4.01 18.83
C THR A 137 -42.67 -2.60 18.31
N THR A 138 -43.66 -1.71 18.35
CA THR A 138 -43.51 -0.31 17.93
C THR A 138 -42.57 0.46 18.86
N MET A 139 -42.69 0.25 20.17
CA MET A 139 -41.82 0.88 21.16
C MET A 139 -40.36 0.41 21.03
N LYS A 140 -40.13 -0.88 20.76
CA LYS A 140 -38.81 -1.42 20.45
C LYS A 140 -38.20 -0.80 19.21
N SER A 141 -38.95 -0.73 18.11
CA SER A 141 -38.48 -0.08 16.88
C SER A 141 -38.15 1.39 17.13
N PHE A 142 -39.00 2.10 17.87
CA PHE A 142 -38.77 3.50 18.25
C PHE A 142 -37.48 3.65 19.09
N LYS A 143 -37.30 2.85 20.14
CA LYS A 143 -36.10 2.86 20.99
C LYS A 143 -34.82 2.51 20.23
N ARG A 144 -34.86 1.53 19.31
CA ARG A 144 -33.73 1.18 18.43
C ARG A 144 -33.34 2.35 17.55
N THR A 145 -34.32 2.98 16.90
CA THR A 145 -34.11 4.18 16.09
C THR A 145 -33.54 5.32 16.93
N MET A 146 -34.09 5.57 18.12
CA MET A 146 -33.59 6.60 19.05
C MET A 146 -32.15 6.34 19.50
N ALA A 147 -31.78 5.09 19.78
CA ALA A 147 -30.42 4.75 20.19
C ALA A 147 -29.40 4.93 19.04
N GLY A 148 -29.81 4.63 17.80
CA GLY A 148 -29.05 4.95 16.60
C GLY A 148 -28.91 6.46 16.38
N GLU A 149 -30.01 7.21 16.50
CA GLU A 149 -30.04 8.67 16.39
C GLU A 149 -29.19 9.37 17.47
N TYR A 150 -29.25 8.92 18.72
CA TYR A 150 -28.39 9.44 19.79
C TYR A 150 -26.91 9.31 19.42
N SER A 151 -26.51 8.20 18.79
CA SER A 151 -25.12 7.99 18.36
C SER A 151 -24.73 8.92 17.22
N ARG A 152 -25.66 9.20 16.28
CA ARG A 152 -25.48 10.18 15.20
C ARG A 152 -25.37 11.60 15.74
N GLU A 153 -26.28 11.98 16.65
CA GLU A 153 -26.31 13.28 17.30
C GLU A 153 -25.04 13.52 18.14
N LEU A 154 -24.61 12.54 18.93
CA LEU A 154 -23.36 12.61 19.69
C LEU A 154 -22.15 12.76 18.75
N SER A 155 -22.08 11.98 17.67
CA SER A 155 -21.02 12.10 16.68
C SER A 155 -20.98 13.51 16.06
N ASN A 156 -22.14 14.10 15.78
CA ASN A 156 -22.24 15.45 15.26
C ASN A 156 -21.78 16.50 16.29
N LYS A 157 -22.21 16.38 17.55
CA LYS A 157 -21.79 17.27 18.65
C LYS A 157 -20.28 17.21 18.88
N VAL A 158 -19.70 16.01 18.92
CA VAL A 158 -18.25 15.83 19.05
C VAL A 158 -17.54 16.47 17.87
N PHE A 159 -17.99 16.21 16.64
CA PHE A 159 -17.41 16.82 15.43
C PHE A 159 -17.44 18.36 15.50
N ILE A 160 -18.59 18.96 15.82
CA ILE A 160 -18.73 20.42 15.98
C ILE A 160 -17.78 20.95 17.06
N GLY A 161 -17.66 20.26 18.20
CA GLY A 161 -16.71 20.61 19.25
C GLY A 161 -15.25 20.57 18.78
N GLN A 162 -14.88 19.55 18.00
CA GLN A 162 -13.53 19.45 17.41
C GLN A 162 -13.28 20.58 16.42
N CYS A 163 -14.24 20.90 15.55
CA CYS A 163 -14.14 22.02 14.61
C CYS A 163 -13.93 23.35 15.35
N ARG A 164 -14.67 23.60 16.44
CA ARG A 164 -14.51 24.80 17.27
C ARG A 164 -13.11 24.89 17.88
N LEU A 165 -12.57 23.77 18.39
CA LEU A 165 -11.22 23.75 18.96
C LEU A 165 -10.15 24.08 17.91
N ILE A 166 -10.28 23.55 16.70
CA ILE A 166 -9.38 23.89 15.58
C ILE A 166 -9.47 25.37 15.24
N GLN A 167 -10.67 25.94 15.14
CA GLN A 167 -10.87 27.37 14.88
C GLN A 167 -10.26 28.27 15.97
N MET A 168 -10.23 27.79 17.21
CA MET A 168 -9.54 28.44 18.34
C MET A 168 -8.00 28.27 18.31
N GLY A 169 -7.45 27.52 17.35
CA GLY A 169 -6.02 27.29 17.20
C GLY A 169 -5.51 26.02 17.90
N PHE A 170 -6.37 25.26 18.57
CA PHE A 170 -5.97 24.01 19.22
C PHE A 170 -5.92 22.84 18.25
N ARG A 171 -5.07 21.85 18.56
CA ARG A 171 -4.86 20.66 17.74
C ARG A 171 -5.81 19.54 18.15
N GLN A 172 -6.48 18.96 17.15
CA GLN A 172 -7.33 17.77 17.32
C GLN A 172 -6.69 16.56 16.65
N GLY A 173 -5.92 15.79 17.43
CA GLY A 173 -5.29 14.54 17.01
C GLY A 173 -4.13 14.70 16.02
N GLY A 174 -3.72 13.59 15.41
CA GLY A 174 -2.61 13.52 14.45
C GLY A 174 -1.22 13.67 15.06
N THR A 175 -0.21 13.24 14.32
CA THR A 175 1.21 13.34 14.67
C THR A 175 1.71 14.78 14.52
N ALA A 176 2.74 15.18 15.26
CA ALA A 176 3.30 16.54 15.13
C ALA A 176 3.90 16.75 13.74
N GLY A 177 4.68 15.78 13.27
CA GLY A 177 5.56 15.90 12.11
C GLY A 177 6.98 16.24 12.54
N PHE A 178 7.94 15.90 11.68
CA PHE A 178 9.36 16.17 11.90
C PHE A 178 9.62 17.67 12.06
N GLY A 179 10.44 18.07 13.03
CA GLY A 179 10.69 19.48 13.37
C GLY A 179 9.64 20.14 14.27
N LEU A 180 8.56 19.42 14.63
CA LEU A 180 7.48 19.93 15.48
C LEU A 180 7.26 19.02 16.70
N ARG A 181 6.71 19.56 17.78
CA ARG A 181 6.32 18.80 18.98
C ARG A 181 4.89 19.12 19.40
N ARG A 182 4.27 18.16 20.07
CA ARG A 182 2.97 18.37 20.73
C ARG A 182 3.21 18.96 22.11
N ALA A 183 2.44 19.98 22.46
CA ALA A 183 2.47 20.58 23.79
C ALA A 183 1.05 20.64 24.37
N LEU A 184 0.94 20.35 25.66
CA LEU A 184 -0.27 20.50 26.46
C LEU A 184 -0.26 21.89 27.10
N ILE A 185 -1.34 22.63 26.93
CA ILE A 185 -1.63 23.84 27.71
C ILE A 185 -2.60 23.42 28.82
N THR A 186 -2.12 23.46 30.05
CA THR A 186 -2.94 23.21 31.24
C THR A 186 -3.88 24.38 31.48
N HIS A 187 -4.94 24.18 32.26
CA HIS A 187 -5.84 25.27 32.69
C HIS A 187 -5.10 26.45 33.36
N ASP A 188 -3.99 26.18 34.06
CA ASP A 188 -3.12 27.20 34.67
C ASP A 188 -2.20 27.94 33.67
N GLY A 189 -2.35 27.68 32.36
CA GLY A 189 -1.55 28.32 31.31
C GLY A 189 -0.13 27.76 31.12
N LYS A 190 0.29 26.76 31.90
CA LYS A 190 1.59 26.11 31.72
C LYS A 190 1.61 25.22 30.48
N THR A 191 2.73 25.27 29.76
CA THR A 191 2.97 24.45 28.56
C THR A 191 3.88 23.26 28.90
N ILE A 192 3.39 22.05 28.66
CA ILE A 192 4.11 20.79 28.94
C ILE A 192 4.27 20.01 27.64
N SER A 193 5.50 19.64 27.28
CA SER A 193 5.75 18.84 26.07
C SER A 193 5.19 17.42 26.22
N LEU A 194 4.47 16.96 25.19
CA LEU A 194 3.87 15.62 25.13
C LEU A 194 4.71 14.71 24.24
N LYS A 195 5.16 13.59 24.80
CA LYS A 195 5.82 12.52 24.04
C LYS A 195 4.82 11.79 23.14
N MET A 196 5.36 11.05 22.17
CA MET A 196 4.56 10.18 21.32
C MET A 196 3.76 9.19 22.18
N GLY A 197 2.48 8.99 21.85
CA GLY A 197 1.57 8.12 22.61
C GLY A 197 1.02 8.74 23.91
N GLN A 198 1.48 9.91 24.34
CA GLN A 198 0.86 10.60 25.48
C GLN A 198 -0.39 11.39 25.06
N HIS A 199 -1.38 11.36 25.94
CA HIS A 199 -2.68 12.01 25.79
C HIS A 199 -2.92 12.98 26.94
N LYS A 200 -3.81 13.95 26.72
CA LYS A 200 -4.26 14.84 27.79
C LYS A 200 -5.05 14.06 28.83
N SER A 201 -4.82 14.35 30.10
CA SER A 201 -5.53 13.71 31.22
C SER A 201 -6.86 14.41 31.52
N PHE A 202 -6.91 15.74 31.42
CA PHE A 202 -8.12 16.51 31.67
C PHE A 202 -8.76 16.99 30.37
N GLN A 203 -10.10 17.00 30.34
CA GLN A 203 -10.85 17.46 29.18
C GLN A 203 -10.64 18.95 28.88
N MET A 204 -10.40 19.75 29.92
CA MET A 204 -10.16 21.20 29.83
C MET A 204 -8.79 21.56 29.28
N ASP A 205 -7.83 20.64 29.31
CA ASP A 205 -6.52 20.88 28.72
C ASP A 205 -6.62 20.97 27.19
N ARG A 206 -5.68 21.72 26.61
CA ARG A 206 -5.61 21.95 25.17
C ARG A 206 -4.27 21.47 24.64
N VAL A 207 -4.25 21.03 23.39
CA VAL A 207 -3.01 20.61 22.73
C VAL A 207 -2.70 21.60 21.63
N ILE A 208 -1.46 22.03 21.52
CA ILE A 208 -0.93 22.84 20.42
C ILE A 208 0.28 22.13 19.80
N LEU A 209 0.74 22.66 18.67
CA LEU A 209 2.08 22.37 18.16
C LEU A 209 3.03 23.47 18.58
N ILE A 210 4.28 23.10 18.84
CA ILE A 210 5.39 24.01 19.10
C ILE A 210 6.59 23.58 18.26
N PRO A 211 7.56 24.48 18.00
CA PRO A 211 8.84 24.11 17.39
C PRO A 211 9.51 22.95 18.14
N GLY A 212 10.13 22.05 17.38
CA GLY A 212 10.90 20.93 17.92
C GLY A 212 12.36 21.31 18.24
N PRO A 213 13.24 20.31 18.35
CA PRO A 213 14.68 20.54 18.48
C PRO A 213 15.24 21.32 17.29
N GLU A 214 16.18 22.23 17.54
CA GLU A 214 16.81 23.08 16.53
C GLU A 214 17.37 22.26 15.36
N GLU A 215 18.05 21.14 15.65
CA GLU A 215 18.62 20.23 14.65
C GLU A 215 17.57 19.71 13.64
N GLU A 216 16.36 19.39 14.11
CA GLU A 216 15.28 18.94 13.21
C GLU A 216 14.73 20.09 12.37
N ILE A 217 14.65 21.29 12.94
CA ILE A 217 14.19 22.50 12.25
C ILE A 217 15.17 22.89 11.14
N GLU A 218 16.47 22.85 11.41
CA GLU A 218 17.52 23.09 10.42
C GLU A 218 17.44 22.09 9.26
N ILE A 219 17.15 20.82 9.53
CA ILE A 219 16.93 19.81 8.48
C ILE A 219 15.69 20.14 7.65
N VAL A 220 14.60 20.62 8.27
CA VAL A 220 13.42 21.10 7.52
C VAL A 220 13.81 22.25 6.60
N HIS A 221 14.57 23.24 7.07
CA HIS A 221 15.05 24.34 6.22
C HIS A 221 15.94 23.85 5.08
N GLN A 222 16.85 22.91 5.35
CA GLN A 222 17.68 22.28 4.31
C GLN A 222 16.83 21.57 3.25
N ILE A 223 15.74 20.90 3.64
CA ILE A 223 14.82 20.26 2.69
C ILE A 223 14.20 21.29 1.76
N TYR A 224 13.77 22.45 2.27
CA TYR A 224 13.23 23.53 1.45
C TYR A 224 14.29 24.15 0.53
N ASP A 225 15.50 24.41 1.03
CA ASP A 225 16.62 24.91 0.23
C ASP A 225 16.98 23.96 -0.93
N TRP A 226 17.14 22.67 -0.62
CA TRP A 226 17.44 21.65 -1.62
C TRP A 226 16.34 21.52 -2.68
N PHE A 227 15.09 21.69 -2.27
CA PHE A 227 13.96 21.62 -3.18
C PHE A 227 13.84 22.85 -4.08
N ILE A 228 13.96 24.05 -3.51
CA ILE A 228 13.74 25.33 -4.20
C ILE A 228 15.00 25.78 -4.95
N ASN A 229 16.11 25.95 -4.23
CA ASN A 229 17.33 26.55 -4.77
C ASN A 229 18.16 25.55 -5.55
N GLN A 230 18.21 24.28 -5.11
CA GLN A 230 18.97 23.23 -5.80
C GLN A 230 18.12 22.38 -6.75
N SER A 231 16.82 22.67 -6.85
CA SER A 231 15.87 22.00 -7.75
C SER A 231 15.80 20.47 -7.59
N LEU A 232 16.21 19.91 -6.45
CA LEU A 232 16.22 18.47 -6.24
C LEU A 232 14.80 17.90 -6.16
N SER A 233 14.62 16.68 -6.67
CA SER A 233 13.36 15.94 -6.51
C SER A 233 13.22 15.42 -5.06
N GLU A 234 11.99 15.22 -4.59
CA GLU A 234 11.74 14.68 -3.24
C GLU A 234 12.41 13.32 -2.99
N LYS A 235 12.56 12.50 -4.05
CA LYS A 235 13.27 11.21 -3.97
C LYS A 235 14.78 11.37 -3.69
N HIS A 236 15.43 12.28 -4.40
CA HIS A 236 16.85 12.58 -4.20
C HIS A 236 17.11 13.22 -2.83
N ILE A 237 16.21 14.08 -2.36
CA ILE A 237 16.27 14.63 -1.00
C ILE A 237 16.19 13.51 0.04
N ALA A 238 15.24 12.58 -0.10
CA ALA A 238 15.12 11.43 0.80
C ALA A 238 16.39 10.56 0.78
N TYR A 239 16.95 10.28 -0.40
CA TYR A 239 18.21 9.54 -0.53
C TYR A 239 19.37 10.23 0.20
N ARG A 240 19.53 11.55 -0.02
CA ARG A 240 20.57 12.35 0.63
C ARG A 240 20.45 12.35 2.15
N LEU A 241 19.24 12.45 2.69
CA LEU A 241 19.00 12.37 4.14
C LEU A 241 19.37 10.99 4.71
N ASN A 242 19.03 9.92 3.98
CA ASN A 242 19.35 8.55 4.37
C ASN A 242 20.87 8.27 4.30
N GLU A 243 21.57 8.78 3.29
CA GLU A 243 23.03 8.67 3.20
C GLU A 243 23.74 9.37 4.37
N LYS A 244 23.19 10.50 4.83
CA LYS A 244 23.68 11.20 6.03
C LYS A 244 23.32 10.48 7.34
N GLY A 245 22.61 9.36 7.29
CA GLY A 245 22.18 8.61 8.48
C GLY A 245 21.07 9.28 9.29
N ILE A 246 20.45 10.33 8.76
CA ILE A 246 19.38 11.08 9.44
C ILE A 246 18.09 10.26 9.37
N LYS A 247 17.39 10.14 10.50
CA LYS A 247 16.12 9.41 10.61
C LYS A 247 14.96 10.34 10.86
N THR A 248 13.74 9.89 10.54
CA THR A 248 12.51 10.64 10.81
C THR A 248 12.13 10.63 12.30
N ASP A 249 11.07 11.36 12.65
CA ASP A 249 10.49 11.43 14.01
C ASP A 249 10.01 10.07 14.55
N PHE A 250 9.80 9.11 13.64
CA PHE A 250 9.48 7.71 13.95
C PHE A 250 10.69 6.77 13.93
N ASN A 251 11.91 7.31 13.87
CA ASN A 251 13.16 6.53 13.76
C ASN A 251 13.18 5.63 12.50
N ARG A 252 12.58 6.11 11.39
CA ARG A 252 12.51 5.42 10.09
C ARG A 252 13.38 6.12 9.05
N ALA A 253 13.70 5.40 7.97
CA ALA A 253 14.33 5.99 6.80
C ALA A 253 13.37 6.97 6.10
N TRP A 254 13.94 8.00 5.49
CA TRP A 254 13.23 8.97 4.68
C TRP A 254 12.72 8.35 3.38
N THR A 255 11.50 8.69 3.03
CA THR A 255 10.87 8.34 1.76
C THR A 255 10.51 9.59 0.98
N ARG A 256 10.23 9.43 -0.31
CA ARG A 256 9.70 10.50 -1.16
C ARG A 256 8.44 11.11 -0.53
N ASP A 257 7.54 10.29 0.01
CA ASP A 257 6.27 10.77 0.56
C ASP A 257 6.42 11.51 1.89
N THR A 258 7.37 11.13 2.74
CA THR A 258 7.67 11.88 3.97
C THR A 258 8.26 13.26 3.66
N VAL A 259 9.13 13.36 2.65
CA VAL A 259 9.64 14.66 2.17
C VAL A 259 8.51 15.49 1.55
N HIS A 260 7.66 14.86 0.74
CA HIS A 260 6.50 15.51 0.15
C HIS A 260 5.52 16.04 1.21
N GLU A 261 5.31 15.30 2.32
CA GLU A 261 4.49 15.80 3.43
C GLU A 261 5.10 17.08 4.04
N ILE A 262 6.42 17.14 4.24
CA ILE A 262 7.08 18.36 4.76
C ILE A 262 6.81 19.54 3.84
N LEU A 263 7.05 19.37 2.54
CA LEU A 263 6.92 20.44 1.54
C LEU A 263 5.47 20.90 1.32
N THR A 264 4.46 20.09 1.67
CA THR A 264 3.05 20.33 1.34
C THR A 264 2.12 20.56 2.52
N ASN A 265 2.53 20.19 3.73
CA ASN A 265 1.64 20.27 4.87
C ASN A 265 1.68 21.67 5.50
N PRO A 266 0.57 22.41 5.54
CA PRO A 266 0.57 23.79 6.03
C PRO A 266 0.83 23.91 7.55
N LYS A 267 0.99 22.79 8.27
CA LYS A 267 1.50 22.80 9.64
C LYS A 267 2.88 23.47 9.76
N TYR A 268 3.71 23.39 8.72
CA TYR A 268 5.06 23.95 8.74
C TYR A 268 5.07 25.50 8.74
N ILE A 269 3.98 26.11 8.24
CA ILE A 269 3.72 27.55 8.31
C ILE A 269 2.78 27.93 9.46
N GLY A 270 2.66 27.08 10.48
CA GLY A 270 1.87 27.38 11.68
C GLY A 270 0.35 27.25 11.51
N HIS A 271 -0.13 26.63 10.42
CA HIS A 271 -1.57 26.49 10.19
C HIS A 271 -2.10 25.14 10.70
N ASN A 272 -3.28 25.16 11.33
CA ASN A 272 -4.02 23.95 11.66
C ASN A 272 -5.05 23.65 10.57
N VAL A 273 -5.02 22.43 10.03
CA VAL A 273 -6.02 21.94 9.08
C VAL A 273 -6.58 20.62 9.59
N PHE A 274 -7.90 20.56 9.69
CA PHE A 274 -8.66 19.41 10.18
C PHE A 274 -9.69 18.95 9.16
N ASN A 275 -10.23 17.75 9.37
CA ASN A 275 -11.26 17.15 8.53
C ASN A 275 -10.81 16.91 7.06
N ARG A 276 -9.52 16.61 6.83
CA ARG A 276 -9.02 16.20 5.49
C ARG A 276 -9.56 14.83 5.07
N THR A 277 -9.79 13.97 6.05
CA THR A 277 -10.39 12.65 5.90
C THR A 277 -11.37 12.40 7.02
N SER A 278 -12.35 11.53 6.80
CA SER A 278 -13.30 11.15 7.84
C SER A 278 -13.64 9.66 7.78
N ASN A 279 -13.94 9.10 8.95
CA ASN A 279 -14.48 7.76 9.13
C ASN A 279 -15.55 7.86 10.23
N LYS A 280 -16.71 8.41 9.88
CA LYS A 280 -17.79 8.64 10.85
C LYS A 280 -18.51 7.32 11.13
N LEU A 281 -18.69 7.03 12.41
CA LEU A 281 -19.42 5.85 12.90
C LEU A 281 -18.89 4.49 12.39
N LYS A 282 -17.61 4.37 12.03
CA LYS A 282 -17.01 3.16 11.40
C LYS A 282 -17.49 2.87 9.97
N LYS A 283 -17.97 3.89 9.25
CA LYS A 283 -18.18 3.81 7.80
C LYS A 283 -16.83 3.77 7.06
N ILE A 284 -16.91 3.67 5.73
CA ILE A 284 -15.73 3.69 4.87
C ILE A 284 -14.93 4.98 5.08
N HIS A 285 -13.60 4.88 5.07
CA HIS A 285 -12.72 6.03 5.12
C HIS A 285 -12.84 6.85 3.84
N ILE A 286 -13.22 8.12 3.97
CA ILE A 286 -13.37 9.04 2.83
C ILE A 286 -12.39 10.20 2.93
N ARG A 287 -11.88 10.64 1.78
CA ARG A 287 -11.15 11.91 1.66
C ARG A 287 -12.17 13.02 1.43
N ASN A 288 -12.19 14.00 2.32
CA ASN A 288 -13.18 15.07 2.25
C ASN A 288 -12.71 16.14 1.26
N PRO A 289 -13.64 16.79 0.53
CA PRO A 289 -13.32 17.88 -0.37
C PRO A 289 -12.85 19.12 0.43
N GLN A 290 -12.12 20.02 -0.23
CA GLN A 290 -11.39 21.11 0.46
C GLN A 290 -12.32 22.10 1.16
N GLU A 291 -13.54 22.27 0.67
CA GLU A 291 -14.56 23.18 1.22
C GLU A 291 -15.05 22.72 2.59
N GLN A 292 -14.86 21.44 2.93
CA GLN A 292 -15.19 20.88 4.24
C GLN A 292 -14.00 20.91 5.21
N TRP A 293 -12.83 21.37 4.78
CA TRP A 293 -11.65 21.44 5.64
C TRP A 293 -11.79 22.60 6.60
N ILE A 294 -11.60 22.31 7.88
CA ILE A 294 -11.60 23.36 8.91
C ILE A 294 -10.16 23.81 9.08
N ARG A 295 -9.92 25.09 8.81
CA ARG A 295 -8.58 25.68 8.81
C ARG A 295 -8.53 26.85 9.78
N LYS A 296 -7.42 26.93 10.52
CA LYS A 296 -7.03 28.11 11.31
C LYS A 296 -5.60 28.46 10.94
N ASP A 297 -5.44 29.64 10.36
CA ASP A 297 -4.13 30.20 10.03
C ASP A 297 -3.45 30.73 11.29
N ASN A 298 -2.12 30.65 11.29
CA ASN A 298 -1.25 31.12 12.38
C ASN A 298 -1.73 30.62 13.76
N ALA A 299 -2.09 29.34 13.84
CA ALA A 299 -2.56 28.69 15.04
C ALA A 299 -1.43 28.45 16.06
N PHE A 300 -0.19 28.35 15.59
CA PHE A 300 1.01 28.19 16.40
C PHE A 300 2.23 28.75 15.65
N GLU A 301 3.36 28.81 16.34
CA GLU A 301 4.63 29.30 15.80
C GLU A 301 5.08 28.47 14.59
N ALA A 302 5.27 29.16 13.46
CA ALA A 302 5.73 28.56 12.22
C ALA A 302 7.22 28.26 12.28
N ILE A 303 7.62 27.12 11.70
CA ILE A 303 9.05 26.80 11.53
C ILE A 303 9.53 27.08 10.11
N VAL A 304 8.64 27.36 9.15
CA VAL A 304 8.98 27.72 7.77
C VAL A 304 8.30 29.04 7.42
N PRO A 305 9.00 30.00 6.79
CA PRO A 305 8.40 31.21 6.25
C PRO A 305 7.30 30.92 5.21
N VAL A 306 6.27 31.76 5.19
CA VAL A 306 5.08 31.55 4.36
C VAL A 306 5.40 31.60 2.85
N ASP A 307 6.28 32.50 2.45
CA ASP A 307 6.78 32.68 1.09
C ASP A 307 7.57 31.46 0.59
N ILE A 308 8.46 30.91 1.41
CA ILE A 308 9.21 29.69 1.10
C ILE A 308 8.26 28.51 0.88
N PHE A 309 7.27 28.36 1.77
CA PHE A 309 6.27 27.30 1.65
C PHE A 309 5.47 27.39 0.35
N TYR A 310 4.93 28.57 0.02
CA TYR A 310 4.14 28.74 -1.19
C TYR A 310 4.98 28.65 -2.47
N THR A 311 6.26 29.04 -2.41
CA THR A 311 7.21 28.80 -3.52
C THR A 311 7.37 27.30 -3.80
N ALA A 312 7.59 26.48 -2.77
CA ALA A 312 7.63 25.04 -2.92
C ALA A 312 6.30 24.47 -3.46
N GLN A 313 5.16 24.95 -2.96
CA GLN A 313 3.84 24.56 -3.47
C GLN A 313 3.64 24.89 -4.96
N GLY A 314 4.12 26.06 -5.40
CA GLY A 314 4.11 26.45 -6.81
C GLY A 314 4.89 25.46 -7.68
N ILE A 315 6.13 25.15 -7.29
CA ILE A 315 6.99 24.17 -7.99
C ILE A 315 6.31 22.79 -8.04
N ILE A 316 5.75 22.31 -6.93
CA ILE A 316 5.04 21.03 -6.89
C ILE A 316 3.82 21.05 -7.84
N ARG A 317 3.05 22.13 -7.83
CA ARG A 317 1.86 22.27 -8.69
C ARG A 317 2.24 22.22 -10.16
N GLU A 318 3.26 22.98 -10.57
CA GLU A 318 3.78 22.97 -11.94
C GLU A 318 4.30 21.58 -12.33
N ARG A 319 5.10 20.93 -11.47
CA ARG A 319 5.58 19.55 -11.71
C ARG A 319 4.43 18.53 -11.79
N SER A 320 3.33 18.78 -11.10
CA SER A 320 2.14 17.92 -11.10
C SER A 320 1.13 18.24 -12.21
N ARG A 321 1.36 19.31 -12.99
CA ARG A 321 0.48 19.71 -14.09
C ARG A 321 0.36 18.56 -15.07
N ARG A 322 -0.86 18.08 -15.26
CA ARG A 322 -1.16 17.05 -16.25
C ARG A 322 -1.33 17.74 -17.59
N TYR A 323 -0.30 17.63 -18.43
CA TYR A 323 -0.43 18.06 -19.82
C TYR A 323 -1.37 17.12 -20.56
N THR A 324 -2.29 17.72 -21.30
CA THR A 324 -3.05 17.05 -22.34
C THR A 324 -2.13 16.66 -23.51
N GLU A 325 -2.57 15.71 -24.34
CA GLU A 325 -1.80 15.35 -25.53
C GLU A 325 -1.63 16.53 -26.49
N GLN A 326 -2.65 17.38 -26.62
CA GLN A 326 -2.60 18.57 -27.47
C GLN A 326 -1.58 19.59 -26.96
N GLU A 327 -1.58 19.92 -25.67
CA GLU A 327 -0.60 20.84 -25.08
C GLU A 327 0.84 20.36 -25.29
N LEU A 328 1.09 19.06 -25.10
CA LEU A 328 2.42 18.48 -25.32
C LEU A 328 2.88 18.65 -26.77
N LEU A 329 2.01 18.28 -27.73
CA LEU A 329 2.33 18.38 -29.16
C LEU A 329 2.52 19.83 -29.59
N GLU A 330 1.73 20.76 -29.06
CA GLU A 330 1.87 22.19 -29.36
C GLU A 330 3.20 22.75 -28.86
N GLN A 331 3.58 22.45 -27.62
CA GLN A 331 4.88 22.83 -27.07
C GLN A 331 6.05 22.25 -27.87
N LEU A 332 5.95 20.98 -28.27
CA LEU A 332 6.98 20.32 -29.06
C LEU A 332 7.06 20.88 -30.48
N LYS A 333 5.92 21.29 -31.07
CA LYS A 333 5.85 21.96 -32.37
C LYS A 333 6.45 23.36 -32.32
N LEU A 334 6.17 24.13 -31.27
CA LEU A 334 6.79 25.45 -31.05
C LEU A 334 8.31 25.33 -30.90
N LEU A 335 8.77 24.33 -30.15
CA LEU A 335 10.20 24.04 -29.99
C LEU A 335 10.85 23.67 -31.34
N TYR A 336 10.15 22.87 -32.16
CA TYR A 336 10.62 22.52 -33.50
C TYR A 336 10.72 23.76 -34.40
N GLN A 337 9.71 24.63 -34.38
CA GLN A 337 9.71 25.88 -35.16
C GLN A 337 10.84 26.82 -34.72
N LYS A 338 11.14 26.88 -33.41
CA LYS A 338 12.20 27.73 -32.85
C LYS A 338 13.60 27.27 -33.23
N HIS A 339 13.88 25.96 -33.16
CA HIS A 339 15.24 25.42 -33.34
C HIS A 339 15.49 24.80 -34.72
N GLY A 340 14.44 24.54 -35.51
CA GLY A 340 14.54 23.89 -36.84
C GLY A 340 14.85 22.39 -36.79
N TYR A 341 15.07 21.81 -35.60
CA TYR A 341 15.21 20.37 -35.36
C TYR A 341 14.84 20.05 -33.91
N LEU A 342 14.47 18.79 -33.65
CA LEU A 342 14.25 18.30 -32.29
C LEU A 342 15.32 17.27 -31.91
N SER A 343 15.74 17.33 -30.65
CA SER A 343 16.56 16.29 -30.04
C SER A 343 16.17 16.16 -28.57
N GLY A 344 16.50 15.03 -27.95
CA GLY A 344 16.24 14.85 -26.53
C GLY A 344 17.01 15.86 -25.65
N LEU A 345 18.19 16.30 -26.11
CA LEU A 345 19.00 17.32 -25.43
C LEU A 345 18.27 18.66 -25.40
N ILE A 346 17.80 19.13 -26.56
CA ILE A 346 17.09 20.42 -26.68
C ILE A 346 15.82 20.45 -25.83
N ILE A 347 15.08 19.34 -25.81
CA ILE A 347 13.85 19.23 -25.01
C ILE A 347 14.18 19.32 -23.52
N ASN A 348 15.23 18.65 -23.06
CA ASN A 348 15.58 18.66 -21.64
C ASN A 348 16.29 19.97 -21.20
N GLU A 349 16.91 20.71 -22.13
CA GLU A 349 17.53 22.03 -21.89
C GLU A 349 16.55 23.20 -21.99
N SER A 350 15.31 22.96 -22.42
CA SER A 350 14.30 23.99 -22.58
C SER A 350 13.40 24.07 -21.35
N ASP A 351 13.38 25.22 -20.68
CA ASP A 351 12.60 25.43 -19.45
C ASP A 351 11.07 25.42 -19.68
N ASP A 352 10.63 25.74 -20.91
CA ASP A 352 9.21 25.91 -21.26
C ASP A 352 8.49 24.61 -21.65
N VAL A 353 9.21 23.48 -21.74
CA VAL A 353 8.66 22.21 -22.23
C VAL A 353 8.92 21.04 -21.26
N PRO A 354 8.03 20.05 -21.20
CA PRO A 354 8.26 18.85 -20.40
C PRO A 354 9.48 18.04 -20.84
N THR A 355 10.05 17.28 -19.91
CA THR A 355 11.20 16.42 -20.23
C THR A 355 10.85 15.34 -21.26
N THR A 356 11.87 14.84 -21.96
CA THR A 356 11.78 13.73 -22.92
C THR A 356 11.01 12.51 -22.41
N SER A 357 11.13 12.19 -21.12
CA SER A 357 10.40 11.10 -20.45
C SER A 357 8.89 11.28 -20.49
N VAL A 358 8.39 12.52 -20.35
CA VAL A 358 6.96 12.82 -20.39
C VAL A 358 6.39 12.53 -21.78
N TYR A 359 7.10 12.99 -22.83
CA TYR A 359 6.73 12.73 -24.22
C TYR A 359 6.77 11.24 -24.56
N SER A 360 7.84 10.55 -24.17
CA SER A 360 8.00 9.12 -24.46
C SER A 360 6.92 8.28 -23.76
N ASN A 361 6.58 8.59 -22.51
CA ASN A 361 5.54 7.86 -21.78
C ASN A 361 4.14 8.14 -22.33
N ARG A 362 3.85 9.38 -22.74
CA ARG A 362 2.53 9.75 -23.28
C ARG A 362 2.28 9.15 -24.66
N PHE A 363 3.25 9.27 -25.56
CA PHE A 363 3.09 8.87 -26.96
C PHE A 363 3.72 7.50 -27.26
N GLY A 364 4.14 6.76 -26.23
CA GLY A 364 4.79 5.45 -26.32
C GLY A 364 6.26 5.49 -26.78
N SER A 365 6.68 6.52 -27.51
CA SER A 365 8.08 6.80 -27.79
C SER A 365 8.31 8.27 -28.15
N LEU A 366 9.53 8.75 -27.92
CA LEU A 366 9.93 10.10 -28.31
C LEU A 366 9.87 10.30 -29.84
N LEU A 367 10.18 9.25 -30.62
CA LEU A 367 10.08 9.28 -32.08
C LEU A 367 8.63 9.48 -32.53
N ARG A 368 7.67 8.78 -31.92
CA ARG A 368 6.25 8.97 -32.23
C ARG A 368 5.79 10.38 -31.91
N ALA A 369 6.28 10.97 -30.81
CA ALA A 369 6.02 12.38 -30.52
C ALA A 369 6.58 13.31 -31.62
N TYR A 370 7.77 13.02 -32.16
CA TYR A 370 8.37 13.76 -33.28
C TYR A 370 7.57 13.65 -34.57
N GLU A 371 7.14 12.43 -34.92
CA GLU A 371 6.32 12.19 -36.11
C GLU A 371 4.99 12.95 -36.06
N LEU A 372 4.34 12.99 -34.89
CA LEU A 372 3.08 13.71 -34.68
C LEU A 372 3.20 15.23 -34.85
N VAL A 373 4.40 15.80 -34.66
CA VAL A 373 4.67 17.23 -34.92
C VAL A 373 5.32 17.48 -36.29
N GLY A 374 5.39 16.46 -37.15
CA GLY A 374 5.94 16.56 -38.49
C GLY A 374 7.47 16.64 -38.55
N PHE A 375 8.16 16.25 -37.48
CA PHE A 375 9.62 16.16 -37.46
C PHE A 375 10.09 14.71 -37.67
N THR A 376 10.91 14.49 -38.69
CA THR A 376 11.58 13.22 -38.94
C THR A 376 13.10 13.40 -38.72
N PRO A 377 13.69 12.79 -37.67
CA PRO A 377 15.11 12.96 -37.37
C PRO A 377 16.01 12.42 -38.49
N LYS A 378 16.99 13.22 -38.95
CA LYS A 378 17.93 12.86 -40.04
C LYS A 378 19.05 11.87 -39.63
N ARG A 379 19.29 11.65 -38.33
CA ARG A 379 20.34 10.73 -37.83
C ARG A 379 19.77 9.68 -36.86
N ASP A 380 19.89 8.44 -37.33
CA ASP A 380 20.10 7.19 -36.61
C ASP A 380 18.98 6.61 -35.71
N TYR A 381 17.90 6.17 -36.33
CA TYR A 381 16.96 5.17 -35.78
C TYR A 381 17.16 3.78 -36.39
N GLN A 382 18.27 3.52 -37.11
CA GLN A 382 18.57 2.17 -37.60
C GLN A 382 18.65 1.18 -36.44
N TYR A 383 19.15 1.60 -35.27
CA TYR A 383 19.23 0.73 -34.10
C TYR A 383 17.88 0.16 -33.64
N LEU A 384 16.74 0.85 -33.84
CA LEU A 384 15.41 0.29 -33.49
C LEU A 384 14.97 -0.78 -34.48
N LYS A 385 15.21 -0.58 -35.78
CA LYS A 385 14.97 -1.61 -36.81
C LYS A 385 15.89 -2.81 -36.59
N VAL A 386 17.15 -2.56 -36.26
CA VAL A 386 18.14 -3.59 -35.92
C VAL A 386 17.73 -4.31 -34.62
N ASN A 387 17.31 -3.62 -33.57
CA ASN A 387 16.85 -4.28 -32.34
C ASN A 387 15.59 -5.11 -32.56
N LYS A 388 14.65 -4.66 -33.41
CA LYS A 388 13.48 -5.46 -33.80
C LYS A 388 13.88 -6.69 -34.60
N PHE A 389 14.85 -6.56 -35.49
CA PHE A 389 15.45 -7.67 -36.24
C PHE A 389 16.16 -8.65 -35.30
N LEU A 390 17.00 -8.17 -34.38
CA LEU A 390 17.72 -8.98 -33.38
C LEU A 390 16.75 -9.78 -32.48
N ARG A 391 15.66 -9.17 -32.01
CA ARG A 391 14.62 -9.85 -31.21
C ARG A 391 13.88 -10.94 -31.98
N ARG A 392 13.81 -10.84 -33.31
CA ARG A 392 13.23 -11.87 -34.17
C ARG A 392 14.25 -12.97 -34.48
N LEU A 393 15.49 -12.57 -34.80
CA LEU A 393 16.54 -13.47 -35.25
C LEU A 393 17.09 -14.36 -34.13
N HIS A 394 17.15 -13.87 -32.90
CA HIS A 394 17.68 -14.65 -31.77
C HIS A 394 16.87 -15.94 -31.54
N PRO A 395 15.52 -15.90 -31.40
CA PRO A 395 14.71 -17.11 -31.33
C PRO A 395 14.86 -18.03 -32.54
N GLU A 396 14.93 -17.47 -33.76
CA GLU A 396 15.08 -18.25 -35.00
C GLU A 396 16.38 -19.07 -35.01
N ILE A 397 17.53 -18.46 -34.72
CA ILE A 397 18.82 -19.16 -34.69
C ILE A 397 18.87 -20.16 -33.54
N THR A 398 18.35 -19.79 -32.36
CA THR A 398 18.32 -20.68 -31.19
C THR A 398 17.51 -21.93 -31.47
N GLN A 399 16.31 -21.78 -32.05
CA GLN A 399 15.45 -22.88 -32.41
C GLN A 399 16.10 -23.78 -33.46
N GLN A 400 16.69 -23.18 -34.50
CA GLN A 400 17.41 -23.92 -35.54
C GLN A 400 18.56 -24.74 -34.95
N ALA A 401 19.36 -24.16 -34.03
CA ALA A 401 20.46 -24.86 -33.40
C ALA A 401 19.99 -26.05 -32.57
N ILE A 402 18.92 -25.88 -31.79
CA ILE A 402 18.32 -26.98 -31.00
C ILE A 402 17.81 -28.09 -31.93
N GLU A 403 17.12 -27.74 -33.01
CA GLU A 403 16.59 -28.73 -33.97
C GLU A 403 17.70 -29.53 -34.66
N GLU A 404 18.75 -28.89 -35.14
CA GLU A 404 19.88 -29.57 -35.80
C GLU A 404 20.66 -30.46 -34.82
N MET A 405 20.92 -29.99 -33.60
CA MET A 405 21.58 -30.82 -32.57
C MET A 405 20.71 -32.01 -32.15
N THR A 406 19.39 -31.83 -32.06
CA THR A 406 18.45 -32.92 -31.74
C THR A 406 18.41 -33.97 -32.86
N LYS A 407 18.50 -33.55 -34.14
CA LYS A 407 18.60 -34.49 -35.29
C LYS A 407 19.86 -35.36 -35.21
N LEU A 408 20.94 -34.83 -34.67
CA LEU A 408 22.19 -35.57 -34.39
C LEU A 408 22.11 -36.45 -33.14
N LYS A 409 20.90 -36.66 -32.59
CA LYS A 409 20.62 -37.44 -31.38
C LYS A 409 21.25 -36.87 -30.10
N GLY A 410 21.59 -35.58 -30.09
CA GLY A 410 21.94 -34.87 -28.88
C GLY A 410 20.73 -34.66 -27.97
N ILE A 411 20.93 -34.73 -26.67
CA ILE A 411 19.93 -34.38 -25.65
C ILE A 411 20.09 -32.89 -25.38
N ILE A 412 19.13 -32.07 -25.81
CA ILE A 412 19.23 -30.61 -25.72
C ILE A 412 18.15 -30.09 -24.77
N HIS A 413 18.58 -29.34 -23.75
CA HIS A 413 17.70 -28.65 -22.82
C HIS A 413 17.98 -27.15 -22.83
N LYS A 414 16.93 -26.33 -22.85
CA LYS A 414 17.04 -24.87 -22.77
C LYS A 414 16.38 -24.37 -21.50
N ASP A 415 17.12 -23.62 -20.68
CA ASP A 415 16.59 -22.99 -19.48
C ASP A 415 15.70 -21.78 -19.86
N PRO A 416 14.42 -21.75 -19.47
CA PRO A 416 13.50 -20.67 -19.83
C PRO A 416 13.78 -19.34 -19.11
N LEU A 417 14.54 -19.35 -18.00
CA LEU A 417 14.88 -18.16 -17.24
C LEU A 417 16.20 -17.55 -17.70
N THR A 418 17.20 -18.38 -17.96
CA THR A 418 18.57 -17.93 -18.28
C THR A 418 18.89 -17.98 -19.78
N ASP A 419 18.06 -18.64 -20.58
CA ASP A 419 18.25 -18.84 -22.01
C ASP A 419 19.48 -19.70 -22.38
N LEU A 420 20.16 -20.27 -21.37
CA LEU A 420 21.26 -21.22 -21.56
C LEU A 420 20.77 -22.51 -22.22
N ILE A 421 21.58 -23.03 -23.13
CA ILE A 421 21.33 -24.30 -23.79
C ILE A 421 22.35 -25.30 -23.27
N PHE A 422 21.87 -26.42 -22.75
CA PHE A 422 22.67 -27.54 -22.28
C PHE A 422 22.65 -28.63 -23.35
N ILE A 423 23.84 -29.08 -23.74
CA ILE A 423 24.07 -30.15 -24.70
C ILE A 423 24.54 -31.37 -23.92
N ASN A 424 23.76 -32.46 -24.00
CA ASN A 424 24.00 -33.75 -23.35
C ASN A 424 24.20 -33.65 -21.82
N ASP A 425 23.71 -32.57 -21.19
CA ASP A 425 24.00 -32.20 -19.80
C ASP A 425 25.50 -32.08 -19.46
N GLU A 426 26.35 -31.97 -20.47
CA GLU A 426 27.82 -31.92 -20.36
C GLU A 426 28.39 -30.54 -20.67
N ILE A 427 27.78 -29.83 -21.63
CA ILE A 427 28.28 -28.54 -22.11
C ILE A 427 27.15 -27.51 -22.08
N SER A 428 27.40 -26.38 -21.42
CA SER A 428 26.50 -25.24 -21.42
C SER A 428 26.94 -24.19 -22.43
N ILE A 429 26.00 -23.71 -23.25
CA ILE A 429 26.26 -22.68 -24.24
C ILE A 429 25.32 -21.48 -24.06
N SER A 430 25.85 -20.29 -24.35
CA SER A 430 25.08 -19.05 -24.42
C SER A 430 25.18 -18.45 -25.83
N LEU A 431 24.05 -18.04 -26.41
CA LEU A 431 23.99 -17.48 -27.75
C LEU A 431 23.78 -15.96 -27.71
N VAL A 432 24.73 -15.21 -28.29
CA VAL A 432 24.77 -13.74 -28.24
C VAL A 432 24.84 -13.16 -29.65
N LEU A 433 23.85 -12.33 -30.03
CA LEU A 433 23.88 -11.60 -31.31
C LEU A 433 24.56 -10.24 -31.13
N THR A 434 25.53 -9.93 -31.99
CA THR A 434 26.21 -8.63 -32.00
C THR A 434 25.99 -7.90 -33.32
N ARG A 435 25.57 -6.64 -33.20
CA ARG A 435 25.44 -5.71 -34.34
C ARG A 435 26.79 -5.12 -34.73
N SER A 436 26.93 -4.78 -36.00
CA SER A 436 28.02 -4.01 -36.55
C SER A 436 27.86 -2.52 -36.22
N HIS A 437 28.96 -1.91 -35.80
CA HIS A 437 29.10 -0.49 -35.51
C HIS A 437 30.18 0.11 -36.40
N GLN A 438 29.83 1.10 -37.23
CA GLN A 438 30.80 1.86 -37.99
C GLN A 438 31.49 2.90 -37.11
N LEU A 439 32.82 2.91 -37.13
CA LEU A 439 33.64 3.92 -36.46
C LEU A 439 33.78 5.17 -37.34
N SER A 440 34.22 6.28 -36.74
CA SER A 440 34.56 7.51 -37.47
C SER A 440 35.65 7.31 -38.55
N SER A 441 36.48 6.27 -38.40
CA SER A 441 37.51 5.89 -39.37
C SER A 441 36.96 5.07 -40.56
N GLY A 442 35.66 4.77 -40.61
CA GLY A 442 35.02 3.95 -41.64
C GLY A 442 35.01 2.44 -41.36
N ASN A 443 35.88 1.95 -40.47
CA ASN A 443 35.98 0.54 -40.09
C ASN A 443 34.81 0.08 -39.22
N TYR A 444 34.50 -1.21 -39.27
CA TYR A 444 33.40 -1.80 -38.49
C TYR A 444 33.89 -2.55 -37.24
N ARG A 445 33.10 -2.49 -36.17
CA ARG A 445 33.34 -3.18 -34.90
C ARG A 445 32.08 -3.85 -34.36
N TRP A 446 32.25 -4.99 -33.70
CA TRP A 446 31.21 -5.74 -33.02
C TRP A 446 31.59 -5.86 -31.55
N LYS A 447 30.71 -5.36 -30.66
CA LYS A 447 30.95 -5.38 -29.22
C LYS A 447 30.22 -6.55 -28.60
N VAL A 448 30.98 -7.55 -28.16
CA VAL A 448 30.46 -8.72 -27.47
C VAL A 448 30.48 -8.46 -25.97
N ARG A 449 29.39 -8.77 -25.29
CA ARG A 449 29.30 -8.79 -23.82
C ARG A 449 29.02 -10.21 -23.40
N PHE A 450 29.84 -10.73 -22.50
CA PHE A 450 29.66 -12.07 -21.95
C PHE A 450 28.72 -12.00 -20.76
N ASP A 451 27.88 -13.03 -20.59
CA ASP A 451 27.11 -13.18 -19.37
C ASP A 451 27.97 -13.89 -18.30
N THR A 452 28.78 -13.09 -17.63
CA THR A 452 29.70 -13.56 -16.58
C THR A 452 28.99 -14.06 -15.32
N THR A 453 27.68 -13.82 -15.20
CA THR A 453 26.89 -14.36 -14.08
C THR A 453 26.40 -15.78 -14.36
N LEU A 454 26.03 -16.06 -15.60
CA LEU A 454 25.57 -17.37 -16.06
C LEU A 454 26.70 -18.36 -16.34
N ASN A 455 27.91 -17.86 -16.59
CA ASN A 455 29.12 -18.68 -16.65
C ASN A 455 29.08 -19.87 -17.64
N PRO A 456 28.57 -19.69 -18.88
CA PRO A 456 28.50 -20.77 -19.87
C PRO A 456 29.89 -21.30 -20.23
N ASP A 457 30.00 -22.57 -20.61
CA ASP A 457 31.26 -23.17 -21.07
C ASP A 457 31.69 -22.57 -22.40
N ILE A 458 30.73 -22.31 -23.31
CA ILE A 458 30.98 -21.69 -24.62
C ILE A 458 29.98 -20.56 -24.88
N THR A 459 30.49 -19.39 -25.26
CA THR A 459 29.66 -18.31 -25.80
C THR A 459 29.69 -18.32 -27.32
N VAL A 460 28.53 -18.58 -27.93
CA VAL A 460 28.33 -18.55 -29.38
C VAL A 460 27.95 -17.13 -29.79
N VAL A 461 28.88 -16.42 -30.42
CA VAL A 461 28.68 -15.06 -30.89
C VAL A 461 28.24 -15.08 -32.34
N VAL A 462 27.06 -14.52 -32.63
CA VAL A 462 26.55 -14.33 -33.99
C VAL A 462 26.84 -12.91 -34.44
N ARG A 463 27.75 -12.71 -35.40
CA ARG A 463 28.03 -11.38 -35.95
C ARG A 463 27.09 -11.06 -37.09
N LEU A 464 26.50 -9.86 -37.09
CA LEU A 464 25.75 -9.35 -38.24
C LEU A 464 26.66 -8.69 -39.28
N ASN A 465 26.22 -8.62 -40.53
CA ASN A 465 26.90 -7.91 -41.60
C ASN A 465 26.92 -6.38 -41.36
N GLN A 466 27.64 -5.64 -42.22
CA GLN A 466 27.80 -4.17 -42.10
C GLN A 466 26.46 -3.41 -42.10
N THR A 467 25.43 -3.95 -42.76
CA THR A 467 24.08 -3.36 -42.82
C THR A 467 23.17 -3.80 -41.67
N ASN A 468 23.62 -4.72 -40.81
CA ASN A 468 22.83 -5.31 -39.72
C ASN A 468 21.52 -5.99 -40.17
N THR A 469 21.51 -6.57 -41.38
CA THR A 469 20.33 -7.21 -41.98
C THR A 469 20.45 -8.71 -42.17
N ALA A 470 21.64 -9.29 -42.01
CA ALA A 470 21.89 -10.72 -42.11
C ALA A 470 23.04 -11.13 -41.19
N VAL A 471 23.10 -12.42 -40.86
CA VAL A 471 24.26 -13.02 -40.19
C VAL A 471 25.45 -13.01 -41.14
N LYS A 472 26.63 -12.68 -40.61
CA LYS A 472 27.91 -12.68 -41.31
C LYS A 472 28.67 -13.97 -41.05
N ASP A 473 28.90 -14.29 -39.77
CA ASP A 473 29.66 -15.44 -39.30
C ASP A 473 29.44 -15.65 -37.79
N TYR A 474 30.08 -16.69 -37.24
CA TYR A 474 29.94 -17.14 -35.87
C TYR A 474 31.30 -17.23 -35.19
N TYR A 475 31.34 -17.03 -33.87
CA TYR A 475 32.49 -17.39 -33.04
C TYR A 475 32.03 -18.32 -31.93
N LEU A 476 32.76 -19.40 -31.71
CA LEU A 476 32.59 -20.23 -30.52
C LEU A 476 33.70 -19.90 -29.54
N LEU A 477 33.38 -19.14 -28.49
CA LEU A 477 34.37 -18.62 -27.55
C LEU A 477 34.31 -19.41 -26.24
N PRO A 478 35.27 -20.30 -25.96
CA PRO A 478 35.31 -21.03 -24.70
C PRO A 478 35.60 -20.09 -23.55
N ARG A 479 34.90 -20.25 -22.43
CA ARG A 479 35.11 -19.41 -21.25
C ARG A 479 36.55 -19.45 -20.74
N LEU A 480 37.20 -20.61 -20.83
CA LEU A 480 38.58 -20.82 -20.40
C LEU A 480 39.55 -19.83 -21.06
N ASP A 481 39.33 -19.53 -22.34
CA ASP A 481 40.18 -18.62 -23.11
C ASP A 481 39.71 -17.16 -23.02
N PHE A 482 38.43 -16.94 -22.68
CA PHE A 482 37.77 -15.64 -22.69
C PHE A 482 37.13 -15.28 -21.34
N MET A 483 37.96 -15.04 -20.31
CA MET A 483 37.54 -14.69 -18.93
C MET A 483 37.16 -13.20 -18.72
N GLN A 484 37.11 -12.41 -19.79
CA GLN A 484 36.86 -10.96 -19.74
C GLN A 484 35.37 -10.65 -19.95
N GLU A 485 34.85 -9.59 -19.32
CA GLU A 485 33.42 -9.22 -19.40
C GLU A 485 32.94 -8.83 -20.82
N LYS A 486 33.86 -8.37 -21.66
CA LYS A 486 33.56 -7.88 -23.01
C LYS A 486 34.76 -8.00 -23.92
N ILE A 487 34.51 -8.23 -25.21
CA ILE A 487 35.50 -8.12 -26.28
C ILE A 487 34.96 -7.29 -27.43
N SER A 488 35.86 -6.81 -28.28
CA SER A 488 35.54 -6.00 -29.46
C SER A 488 36.14 -6.64 -30.71
N LEU A 489 35.30 -7.32 -31.49
CA LEU A 489 35.70 -7.94 -32.75
C LEU A 489 35.76 -6.87 -33.85
N GLY A 490 36.79 -6.92 -34.69
CA GLY A 490 36.95 -6.10 -35.87
C GLY A 490 36.66 -6.84 -37.17
N GLU A 491 36.85 -6.13 -38.28
CA GLU A 491 36.83 -6.74 -39.61
C GLU A 491 38.00 -7.70 -39.81
N PHE A 492 39.15 -7.35 -39.22
CA PHE A 492 40.35 -8.17 -39.09
C PHE A 492 40.69 -8.29 -37.60
N ASN A 493 40.85 -9.51 -37.11
CA ASN A 493 41.27 -9.78 -35.73
C ASN A 493 42.65 -10.47 -35.72
N PRO A 494 43.34 -10.45 -34.56
CA PRO A 494 44.47 -11.34 -34.32
C PRO A 494 44.09 -12.81 -34.57
N ILE A 495 45.06 -13.62 -35.00
CA ILE A 495 44.83 -15.02 -35.41
C ILE A 495 44.31 -15.86 -34.24
N GLU A 496 44.66 -15.50 -33.01
CA GLU A 496 44.19 -16.14 -31.80
C GLU A 496 42.67 -16.04 -31.68
N LEU A 497 42.08 -14.90 -32.06
CA LEU A 497 40.62 -14.70 -32.07
C LEU A 497 39.95 -15.33 -33.29
N ASP A 498 40.54 -15.15 -34.47
CA ASP A 498 39.98 -15.67 -35.72
C ASP A 498 40.05 -17.21 -35.81
N SER A 499 40.88 -17.87 -34.98
CA SER A 499 40.89 -19.33 -34.84
C SER A 499 39.57 -19.92 -34.32
N TYR A 500 38.79 -19.11 -33.61
CA TYR A 500 37.46 -19.47 -33.09
C TYR A 500 36.31 -19.07 -34.02
N ARG A 501 36.61 -18.57 -35.23
CA ARG A 501 35.62 -18.11 -36.21
C ARG A 501 35.15 -19.24 -37.11
N PHE A 502 33.85 -19.32 -37.32
CA PHE A 502 33.20 -20.30 -38.19
C PHE A 502 32.18 -19.61 -39.10
N ASP A 503 32.07 -20.08 -40.34
CA ASP A 503 31.10 -19.54 -41.31
C ASP A 503 29.66 -19.99 -41.02
N ASN A 504 29.50 -21.09 -40.28
CA ASN A 504 28.22 -21.67 -39.88
C ASN A 504 28.35 -22.39 -38.53
N LEU A 505 27.23 -22.86 -38.00
CA LEU A 505 27.15 -23.55 -36.71
C LEU A 505 27.36 -25.08 -36.81
N ASN A 506 27.79 -25.63 -37.95
CA ASN A 506 27.91 -27.08 -38.10
C ASN A 506 28.92 -27.70 -37.12
N PHE A 507 29.99 -26.96 -36.79
CA PHE A 507 30.95 -27.40 -35.77
C PHE A 507 30.28 -27.52 -34.40
N LEU A 508 29.47 -26.52 -34.01
CA LEU A 508 28.68 -26.58 -32.78
C LEU A 508 27.73 -27.79 -32.80
N TYR A 509 27.06 -28.03 -33.94
CA TYR A 509 26.11 -29.12 -34.05
C TYR A 509 26.78 -30.49 -33.87
N GLY A 510 27.98 -30.66 -34.44
CA GLY A 510 28.78 -31.87 -34.25
C GLY A 510 29.16 -32.15 -32.80
N MET A 511 29.24 -31.12 -31.93
CA MET A 511 29.49 -31.33 -30.49
C MET A 511 28.35 -32.05 -29.78
N ALA A 512 27.15 -32.08 -30.37
CA ALA A 512 26.01 -32.80 -29.81
C ALA A 512 25.99 -34.30 -30.18
N GLU A 513 26.82 -34.74 -31.14
CA GLU A 513 26.82 -36.11 -31.62
C GLU A 513 27.47 -37.08 -30.62
N HIS A 514 26.71 -38.08 -30.17
CA HIS A 514 27.25 -39.18 -29.37
C HIS A 514 27.92 -40.23 -30.26
N VAL A 515 29.25 -40.21 -30.31
CA VAL A 515 30.03 -41.24 -30.99
C VAL A 515 30.42 -42.35 -30.00
N LYS A 516 30.17 -43.62 -30.37
CA LYS A 516 30.68 -44.75 -29.59
C LYS A 516 32.21 -44.77 -29.66
N TRP A 517 32.87 -44.65 -28.52
CA TRP A 517 34.33 -44.59 -28.33
C TRP A 517 35.16 -45.67 -29.08
N ARG A 518 34.56 -46.78 -29.52
CA ARG A 518 35.26 -47.89 -30.19
C ARG A 518 35.56 -47.71 -31.70
N LEU A 519 35.30 -46.54 -32.30
CA LEU A 519 35.49 -46.32 -33.75
C LEU A 519 36.43 -45.16 -34.13
N ILE A 520 37.16 -44.56 -33.18
CA ILE A 520 38.14 -43.49 -33.45
C ILE A 520 39.50 -43.87 -32.84
N ALA A 521 40.10 -44.95 -33.36
CA ALA A 521 41.50 -45.30 -33.14
C ALA A 521 42.16 -45.61 -34.48
#